data_AF-A0A8S3K7X7-F1
#
_entry.id   AF-A0A8S3K7X7-F1
#
_cell.length_a   1.000
_cell.length_b   1.000
_cell.length_c   1.000
_cell.angle_alpha   90.00
_cell.angle_beta   90.00
_cell.angle_gamma   90.00
#
_symmetry.space_group_name_H-M   'P 1'
#
loop_
_entity.id
_entity.type
_entity.pdbx_description
1 polymer ?
#
loop_
_entity_poly.entity_id
_entity_poly.type
_entity_poly.pdbx_seq_one_letter_code
_entity_poly.pdbx_strand_id
1 'polypeptide(L)'
;RWNSTGIVVAGVTNTLGVGSLYLNYPLSLGVDSSNAVYVVDGGNHRIQQWLPNTASGTTVAGQSNAATGSALNFLNYPTDIALDASGNMYILDGGNNRVVYWAVGASVGVLIAGT
;
A
#
# COMPACT_ATOMS: atom_id res chain seq x y z
N ARG A 1 -23.27 13.73 9.65
CA ARG A 1 -22.59 15.04 9.61
C ARG A 1 -21.13 14.78 9.93
N TRP A 2 -20.19 15.20 9.08
CA TRP A 2 -18.75 15.00 9.29
C TRP A 2 -18.24 15.90 10.40
N ASN A 3 -17.22 15.46 11.14
CA ASN A 3 -16.53 16.31 12.10
C ASN A 3 -15.81 17.45 11.33
N SER A 4 -15.63 18.61 11.96
CA SER A 4 -14.95 19.74 11.32
C SER A 4 -13.43 19.65 11.40
N THR A 5 -12.89 18.63 12.05
CA THR A 5 -11.45 18.45 12.29
C THR A 5 -11.03 17.08 11.82
N GLY A 6 -10.32 17.02 10.69
CA GLY A 6 -9.68 15.80 10.21
C GLY A 6 -8.54 15.37 11.14
N ILE A 7 -8.23 14.07 11.14
CA ILE A 7 -7.08 13.49 11.82
C ILE A 7 -6.14 12.86 10.80
N VAL A 8 -4.85 12.80 11.13
CA VAL A 8 -3.89 12.02 10.36
C VAL A 8 -3.99 10.56 10.80
N VAL A 9 -4.25 9.65 9.86
CA VAL A 9 -4.34 8.21 10.10
C VAL A 9 -3.09 7.47 9.63
N ALA A 10 -2.41 7.99 8.59
CA ALA A 10 -1.19 7.40 8.03
C ALA A 10 -0.23 8.50 7.57
N GLY A 11 1.07 8.27 7.75
CA GLY A 11 2.13 9.21 7.38
C GLY A 11 2.39 10.32 8.39
N VAL A 12 3.38 11.16 8.08
CA VAL A 12 3.71 12.39 8.83
C VAL A 12 3.55 13.58 7.89
N THR A 13 2.73 14.56 8.29
CA THR A 13 2.45 15.76 7.48
C THR A 13 3.74 16.46 7.08
N ASN A 14 3.87 16.80 5.79
CA ASN A 14 5.03 17.49 5.19
C ASN A 14 6.37 16.77 5.36
N THR A 15 6.39 15.46 5.63
CA THR A 15 7.63 14.68 5.76
C THR A 15 7.54 13.38 4.96
N LEU A 16 8.43 13.24 3.98
CA LEU A 16 8.55 12.03 3.16
C LEU A 16 9.62 11.10 3.74
N GLY A 17 9.52 9.80 3.50
CA GLY A 17 10.53 8.84 3.93
C GLY A 17 10.15 7.39 3.70
N VAL A 18 11.12 6.51 3.93
CA VAL A 18 10.97 5.04 3.78
C VAL A 18 10.62 4.36 5.11
N GLY A 19 10.92 5.00 6.25
CA GLY A 19 10.61 4.45 7.57
C GLY A 19 9.12 4.17 7.77
N SER A 20 8.77 3.32 8.73
CA SER A 20 7.40 2.85 8.97
C SER A 20 6.39 3.95 9.34
N LEU A 21 6.86 5.14 9.71
CA LEU A 21 6.01 6.30 9.98
C LEU A 21 5.68 7.11 8.72
N TYR A 22 6.47 6.95 7.66
CA TYR A 22 6.50 7.88 6.53
C TYR A 22 5.90 7.24 5.27
N LEU A 23 5.40 8.12 4.43
CA LEU A 23 4.91 7.83 3.08
C LEU A 23 5.68 8.70 2.09
N ASN A 24 5.71 8.31 0.83
CA ASN A 24 6.33 9.03 -0.26
C ASN A 24 5.41 8.98 -1.49
N TYR A 25 4.82 10.12 -1.86
CA TYR A 25 3.82 10.22 -2.93
C TYR A 25 2.71 9.14 -2.84
N PRO A 26 1.89 9.13 -1.76
CA PRO A 26 0.78 8.19 -1.67
C PRO A 26 -0.27 8.51 -2.75
N LEU A 27 -0.77 7.49 -3.45
CA LEU A 27 -1.64 7.67 -4.63
C LEU A 27 -3.09 7.22 -4.42
N SER A 28 -3.30 6.18 -3.62
CA SER A 28 -4.63 5.61 -3.33
C SER A 28 -4.65 4.95 -1.96
N LEU A 29 -5.85 4.57 -1.50
CA LEU A 29 -6.03 3.77 -0.29
C LEU A 29 -7.21 2.81 -0.39
N GLY A 30 -7.13 1.71 0.35
CA GLY A 30 -8.23 0.80 0.65
C GLY A 30 -8.46 0.70 2.16
N VAL A 31 -9.68 0.37 2.57
CA VAL A 31 -10.02 0.14 4.00
C VAL A 31 -10.74 -1.19 4.12
N ASP A 32 -10.30 -2.04 5.04
CA ASP A 32 -10.95 -3.32 5.29
C ASP A 32 -12.09 -3.23 6.33
N SER A 33 -12.79 -4.34 6.59
CA SER A 33 -13.87 -4.41 7.58
C SER A 33 -13.42 -4.21 9.03
N SER A 34 -12.11 -4.28 9.30
CA SER A 34 -11.50 -4.03 10.60
C SER A 34 -11.05 -2.57 10.76
N ASN A 35 -11.31 -1.72 9.76
CA ASN A 35 -10.82 -0.35 9.64
C ASN A 35 -9.29 -0.22 9.50
N ALA A 36 -8.59 -1.27 9.08
CA ALA A 36 -7.20 -1.13 8.69
C ALA A 36 -7.13 -0.37 7.35
N VAL A 37 -6.23 0.61 7.28
CA VAL A 37 -6.02 1.45 6.09
C VAL A 37 -4.80 0.95 5.34
N TYR A 38 -4.99 0.61 4.07
CA TYR A 38 -3.94 0.17 3.16
C TYR A 38 -3.63 1.33 2.22
N VAL A 39 -2.42 1.87 2.30
CA VAL A 39 -2.00 3.02 1.50
C VAL A 39 -1.08 2.54 0.38
N VAL A 40 -1.38 2.97 -0.83
CA VAL A 40 -0.47 2.84 -1.98
C VAL A 40 0.63 3.88 -1.83
N ASP A 41 1.77 3.46 -1.28
CA ASP A 41 2.95 4.28 -1.04
C ASP A 41 3.80 4.32 -2.32
N GLY A 42 3.27 4.97 -3.35
CA GLY A 42 3.70 4.85 -4.75
C GLY A 42 5.16 5.21 -4.97
N GLY A 43 5.63 6.30 -4.36
CA GLY A 43 7.03 6.73 -4.41
C GLY A 43 8.01 5.83 -3.65
N ASN A 44 7.51 4.94 -2.78
CA ASN A 44 8.31 3.90 -2.13
C ASN A 44 8.03 2.50 -2.69
N HIS A 45 7.24 2.38 -3.77
CA HIS A 45 7.03 1.12 -4.47
C HIS A 45 6.51 -0.01 -3.58
N ARG A 46 5.57 0.32 -2.68
CA ARG A 46 5.03 -0.63 -1.71
C ARG A 46 3.59 -0.31 -1.34
N ILE A 47 2.93 -1.28 -0.70
CA ILE A 47 1.66 -1.07 0.01
C ILE A 47 1.94 -1.11 1.51
N GLN A 48 1.44 -0.11 2.23
CA GLN A 48 1.58 -0.01 3.67
C GLN A 48 0.22 -0.17 4.36
N GLN A 49 0.15 -1.03 5.38
CA GLN A 49 -1.04 -1.18 6.23
C GLN A 49 -0.86 -0.39 7.54
N TRP A 50 -1.86 0.41 7.89
CA TRP A 50 -2.03 1.04 9.20
C TRP A 50 -3.24 0.41 9.91
N LEU A 51 -3.00 -0.15 11.08
CA LEU A 51 -4.08 -0.64 11.94
C LEU A 51 -4.69 0.54 12.72
N PRO A 52 -5.96 0.46 13.13
CA PRO A 52 -6.54 1.45 14.02
C PRO A 52 -5.70 1.64 15.27
N ASN A 53 -5.47 2.90 15.66
CA ASN A 53 -4.72 3.28 16.86
C ASN A 53 -3.22 2.89 16.86
N THR A 54 -2.61 2.60 15.71
CA THR A 54 -1.15 2.43 15.60
C THR A 54 -0.47 3.67 15.02
N ALA A 55 0.74 3.98 15.50
CA ALA A 55 1.51 5.13 15.01
C ALA A 55 2.23 4.83 13.68
N SER A 56 2.58 3.57 13.44
CA SER A 56 3.39 3.14 12.31
C SER A 56 2.66 2.16 11.41
N GLY A 57 2.99 2.18 10.13
CA GLY A 57 2.53 1.23 9.13
C GLY A 57 3.46 0.04 8.97
N THR A 58 2.94 -1.02 8.37
CA THR A 58 3.67 -2.24 8.04
C THR A 58 3.64 -2.46 6.53
N THR A 59 4.78 -2.80 5.92
CA THR A 59 4.81 -3.15 4.50
C THR A 59 4.14 -4.51 4.30
N VAL A 60 3.07 -4.55 3.52
CA VAL A 60 2.28 -5.77 3.25
C VAL A 60 2.39 -6.25 1.81
N ALA A 61 2.91 -5.42 0.90
CA ALA A 61 3.30 -5.81 -0.45
C ALA A 61 4.44 -4.91 -0.96
N GLY A 62 5.31 -5.45 -1.81
CA GLY A 62 6.57 -4.81 -2.22
C GLY A 62 7.68 -4.96 -1.16
N GLN A 63 8.73 -4.15 -1.28
CA GLN A 63 9.90 -4.24 -0.40
C GLN A 63 9.91 -3.11 0.64
N SER A 64 10.22 -3.44 1.89
CA SER A 64 10.19 -2.50 3.01
C SER A 64 11.24 -1.39 2.91
N ASN A 65 12.33 -1.64 2.20
CA ASN A 65 13.42 -0.69 1.94
C ASN A 65 13.17 0.20 0.70
N ALA A 66 11.94 0.22 0.17
CA ALA A 66 11.56 0.93 -1.05
C ALA A 66 12.30 0.48 -2.32
N ALA A 67 12.86 -0.73 -2.34
CA ALA A 67 13.43 -1.28 -3.56
C ALA A 67 12.33 -1.58 -4.60
N THR A 68 12.64 -1.32 -5.87
CA THR A 68 11.76 -1.58 -7.01
C THR A 68 12.34 -2.63 -7.96
N GLY A 69 11.46 -3.26 -8.74
CA GLY A 69 11.80 -4.27 -9.72
C GLY A 69 10.56 -4.85 -10.39
N SER A 70 10.78 -5.77 -11.33
CA SER A 70 9.71 -6.43 -12.09
C SER A 70 9.39 -7.84 -11.61
N ALA A 71 10.17 -8.42 -10.69
CA ALA A 71 9.82 -9.70 -10.07
C ALA A 71 8.53 -9.57 -9.23
N LEU A 72 7.83 -10.68 -8.98
CA LEU A 72 6.50 -10.65 -8.35
C LEU A 72 6.51 -10.30 -6.84
N ASN A 73 7.68 -10.25 -6.21
CA ASN A 73 7.86 -9.74 -4.85
C ASN A 73 8.21 -8.24 -4.82
N PHE A 74 8.34 -7.60 -5.99
CA PHE A 74 8.55 -6.16 -6.14
C PHE A 74 7.31 -5.50 -6.74
N LEU A 75 7.17 -4.21 -6.44
CA LEU A 75 6.30 -3.31 -7.16
C LEU A 75 7.16 -2.21 -7.80
N ASN A 76 6.59 -1.49 -8.75
CA ASN A 76 7.14 -0.32 -9.38
C ASN A 76 6.03 0.71 -9.56
N TYR A 77 6.11 1.75 -8.74
CA TYR A 77 5.16 2.86 -8.71
C TYR A 77 3.69 2.39 -8.79
N PRO A 78 3.22 1.59 -7.82
CA PRO A 78 1.83 1.16 -7.79
C PRO A 78 0.93 2.39 -7.66
N THR A 79 -0.22 2.39 -8.33
CA THR A 79 -1.08 3.57 -8.43
C THR A 79 -2.43 3.40 -7.77
N ASP A 80 -2.92 2.16 -7.65
CA ASP A 80 -4.22 1.87 -7.05
C ASP A 80 -4.27 0.50 -6.37
N ILE A 81 -5.24 0.32 -5.49
CA ILE A 81 -5.50 -0.91 -4.75
C ILE A 81 -7.00 -1.17 -4.59
N ALA A 82 -7.39 -2.43 -4.80
CA ALA A 82 -8.71 -2.93 -4.42
C ALA A 82 -8.57 -4.08 -3.41
N LEU A 83 -9.42 -4.10 -2.39
CA LEU A 83 -9.48 -5.16 -1.39
C LEU A 83 -10.70 -6.04 -1.64
N ASP A 84 -10.54 -7.35 -1.51
CA ASP A 84 -11.68 -8.27 -1.40
C ASP A 84 -12.16 -8.43 0.04
N ALA A 85 -13.26 -9.17 0.24
CA ALA A 85 -13.86 -9.39 1.57
C ALA A 85 -12.96 -10.19 2.54
N SER A 86 -11.92 -10.85 2.03
CA SER A 86 -10.91 -11.57 2.83
C SER A 86 -9.66 -10.72 3.09
N GLY A 87 -9.62 -9.48 2.59
CA GLY A 87 -8.48 -8.56 2.74
C GLY A 87 -7.35 -8.83 1.75
N ASN A 88 -7.55 -9.68 0.73
CA ASN A 88 -6.56 -9.83 -0.32
C ASN A 88 -6.57 -8.59 -1.22
N MET A 89 -5.41 -8.31 -1.81
CA MET A 89 -5.16 -7.07 -2.53
C MET A 89 -5.04 -7.34 -4.02
N TYR A 90 -5.70 -6.52 -4.82
CA TYR A 90 -5.44 -6.39 -6.26
C TYR A 90 -4.76 -5.03 -6.46
N ILE A 91 -3.50 -5.05 -6.86
CA ILE A 91 -2.65 -3.87 -6.92
C ILE A 91 -2.41 -3.53 -8.39
N LEU A 92 -2.72 -2.28 -8.75
CA LEU A 92 -2.34 -1.73 -10.03
C LEU A 92 -0.87 -1.30 -9.96
N ASP A 93 0.02 -2.18 -10.41
CA ASP A 93 1.48 -2.00 -10.41
C ASP A 93 1.90 -1.17 -11.64
N GLY A 94 1.52 0.11 -11.61
CA GLY A 94 1.48 0.98 -12.78
C GLY A 94 2.82 1.15 -13.51
N GLY A 95 3.94 1.24 -12.80
CA GLY A 95 5.26 1.31 -13.40
C GLY A 95 5.71 0.01 -14.09
N ASN A 96 5.10 -1.11 -13.75
CA ASN A 96 5.30 -2.41 -14.42
C ASN A 96 4.16 -2.77 -15.39
N ASN A 97 3.19 -1.86 -15.64
CA ASN A 97 2.06 -2.08 -16.56
C ASN A 97 1.26 -3.36 -16.31
N ARG A 98 1.06 -3.73 -15.04
CA ARG A 98 0.41 -4.99 -14.66
C ARG A 98 -0.52 -4.86 -13.47
N VAL A 99 -1.34 -5.88 -13.27
CA VAL A 99 -2.16 -6.07 -12.07
C VAL A 99 -1.66 -7.31 -11.34
N VAL A 100 -1.31 -7.13 -10.07
CA VAL A 100 -0.79 -8.19 -9.20
C VAL A 100 -1.77 -8.45 -8.07
N TYR A 101 -2.14 -9.71 -7.88
CA TYR A 101 -2.87 -10.17 -6.71
C TYR A 101 -1.91 -10.51 -5.58
N TRP A 102 -2.23 -10.09 -4.36
CA TRP A 102 -1.46 -10.37 -3.17
C TRP A 102 -2.37 -10.90 -2.07
N ALA A 103 -2.19 -12.17 -1.70
CA ALA A 103 -2.92 -12.76 -0.59
C ALA A 103 -2.43 -12.19 0.74
N VAL A 104 -3.31 -12.15 1.75
CA VAL A 104 -2.94 -11.74 3.11
C VAL A 104 -1.78 -12.59 3.62
N GLY A 105 -0.69 -11.94 4.05
CA GLY A 105 0.51 -12.59 4.58
C GLY A 105 1.48 -13.15 3.53
N ALA A 106 1.19 -13.01 2.23
CA ALA A 106 2.11 -13.45 1.19
C ALA A 106 3.32 -12.51 1.05
N SER A 107 4.50 -13.07 0.78
CA SER A 107 5.73 -12.31 0.47
C SER A 107 5.93 -12.05 -1.03
N VAL A 108 5.10 -12.67 -1.88
CA VAL A 108 5.15 -12.59 -3.33
C VAL A 108 3.73 -12.51 -3.87
N GLY A 109 3.53 -11.68 -4.89
CA GLY A 109 2.27 -11.58 -5.60
C GLY A 109 2.10 -12.64 -6.70
N VAL A 110 0.92 -12.63 -7.31
CA VAL A 110 0.55 -13.43 -8.47
C VAL A 110 0.13 -12.49 -9.59
N LEU A 111 0.69 -12.67 -10.78
CA LEU A 111 0.28 -11.89 -11.95
C LEU A 111 -1.16 -12.25 -12.32
N ILE A 112 -2.05 -11.25 -12.40
CA ILE A 112 -3.44 -11.43 -12.83
C ILE A 112 -3.66 -10.91 -14.25
N ALA A 113 -3.01 -9.79 -14.60
CA ALA A 113 -3.10 -9.19 -15.93
C ALA A 113 -1.87 -8.33 -16.24
N GLY A 114 -1.55 -8.16 -17.54
CA GLY A 114 -0.35 -7.46 -18.01
C GLY A 114 0.82 -8.41 -18.28
N THR A 115 1.98 -7.85 -18.64
CA THR A 115 3.19 -8.59 -19.00
C THR A 115 4.42 -7.94 -18.39
#